data_AF-X0VN45-F1
#
_entry.id   AF-X0VN45-F1
#
_cell.length_a   1.000
_cell.length_b   1.000
_cell.length_c   1.000
_cell.angle_alpha   90.00
_cell.angle_beta   90.00
_cell.angle_gamma   90.00
#
_symmetry.space_group_name_H-M   'P 1'
#
loop_
_entity.id
_entity.type
_entity.pdbx_description
1 polymer ?
#
loop_
_entity_poly.entity_id
_entity_poly.type
_entity_poly.pdbx_seq_one_letter_code
_entity_poly.pdbx_strand_id
1 'polypeptide(L)' 'MFIKKIGIDLGTATTLVYLPKKGVVVNEPTVVAISIEDNRILAVGSQAKEMLGRTPETIIALRPMK' A
#
# COMPACT_ATOMS: atom_id res chain seq x y z
N MET A 1 -16.76 7.90 -22.84
CA MET A 1 -15.73 7.33 -21.94
C MET A 1 -16.45 6.80 -20.69
N PHE A 2 -16.47 5.48 -20.46
CA PHE A 2 -17.10 4.92 -19.26
C PHE A 2 -16.22 5.19 -18.04
N ILE A 3 -16.69 6.02 -17.11
CA ILE A 3 -16.00 6.25 -15.83
C ILE A 3 -16.23 5.00 -14.97
N LYS A 4 -15.17 4.23 -14.70
CA LYS A 4 -15.23 3.14 -13.73
C LYS A 4 -15.33 3.75 -12.33
N LYS A 5 -16.47 3.60 -11.67
CA LYS A 5 -16.62 3.95 -10.26
C LYS A 5 -15.78 2.97 -9.43
N ILE A 6 -15.01 3.50 -8.50
CA ILE A 6 -14.21 2.73 -7.53
C ILE A 6 -14.59 3.18 -6.12
N GLY A 7 -14.67 2.23 -5.19
CA GLY A 7 -14.64 2.52 -3.76
C GLY A 7 -13.24 2.22 -3.24
N ILE A 8 -12.68 3.09 -2.41
CA ILE A 8 -11.39 2.87 -1.76
C ILE A 8 -11.60 3.04 -0.27
N ASP A 9 -11.24 2.01 0.50
CA ASP A 9 -11.12 2.07 1.95
C ASP A 9 -9.63 2.15 2.29
N LEU A 10 -9.20 3.27 2.87
CA LEU A 10 -7.81 3.55 3.23
C LEU A 10 -7.62 3.42 4.75
N GLY A 11 -7.70 2.20 5.25
CA GLY A 11 -7.48 1.90 6.66
C GLY A 11 -6.01 2.01 7.08
N THR A 12 -5.77 2.18 8.38
CA THR A 12 -4.41 2.26 8.96
C THR A 12 -3.61 0.97 8.81
N ALA A 13 -4.30 -0.17 8.78
CA ALA A 13 -3.69 -1.49 8.62
C ALA A 13 -3.81 -2.05 7.19
N THR A 14 -4.92 -1.78 6.50
CA THR A 14 -5.29 -2.42 5.24
C THR A 14 -5.97 -1.43 4.30
N THR A 15 -5.66 -1.53 3.01
CA THR A 15 -6.31 -0.80 1.92
C THR A 15 -7.15 -1.77 1.09
N LEU A 16 -8.43 -1.44 0.91
CA LEU A 16 -9.34 -2.20 0.05
C LEU A 16 -9.76 -1.36 -1.16
N VAL A 17 -9.86 -2.00 -2.33
CA VAL A 17 -10.46 -1.38 -3.52
C VAL A 17 -11.66 -2.21 -3.96
N TYR A 18 -12.81 -1.56 -4.10
CA TYR A 18 -14.06 -2.16 -4.56
C TYR A 18 -14.40 -1.68 -5.97
N LEU A 19 -14.81 -2.60 -6.83
CA LEU A 19 -15.39 -2.32 -8.15
C LEU A 19 -16.84 -2.82 -8.21
N PRO A 20 -17.79 -1.98 -8.65
CA PRO A 20 -19.17 -2.42 -8.87
C PRO A 20 -19.22 -3.66 -9.76
N LYS A 21 -20.04 -4.63 -9.36
CA LYS A 21 -20.22 -5.94 -10.03
C LYS A 21 -19.00 -6.87 -10.00
N LYS A 22 -17.86 -6.46 -9.43
CA LYS A 22 -16.68 -7.32 -9.21
C LYS A 22 -16.40 -7.61 -7.74
N GLY A 23 -16.86 -6.74 -6.84
CA GLY A 23 -16.55 -6.86 -5.42
C GLY A 23 -15.22 -6.20 -5.08
N VAL A 24 -14.59 -6.68 -4.00
CA VAL A 24 -13.25 -6.25 -3.57
C VAL A 24 -12.22 -6.85 -4.52
N VAL A 25 -11.44 -6.00 -5.16
CA VAL A 25 -10.41 -6.36 -6.16
C VAL A 25 -8.99 -6.10 -5.67
N VAL A 26 -8.81 -5.35 -4.58
CA VAL A 26 -7.54 -5.18 -3.88
C VAL A 26 -7.80 -5.34 -2.39
N ASN A 27 -6.94 -6.09 -1.71
CA ASN A 27 -6.89 -6.22 -0.26
C ASN A 27 -5.43 -6.36 0.15
N GLU A 28 -4.78 -5.23 0.41
CA GLU A 28 -3.35 -5.16 0.68
C GLU A 28 -3.09 -4.44 2.01
N PRO A 29 -2.04 -4.81 2.76
CA PRO A 29 -1.59 -4.01 3.88
C PRO A 29 -1.34 -2.56 3.50
N THR A 30 -1.73 -1.61 4.35
CA THR A 30 -1.42 -0.17 4.16
C THR A 30 0.02 0.09 4.57
N VAL A 31 0.97 -0.45 3.81
CA VAL A 31 2.41 -0.35 4.04
C VAL A 31 3.11 0.03 2.75
N VAL A 32 4.10 0.90 2.86
CA VAL A 32 5.01 1.28 1.78
C VAL A 32 6.45 1.15 2.25
N ALA A 33 7.33 0.72 1.36
CA ALA A 33 8.78 0.75 1.57
C ALA A 33 9.40 1.76 0.61
N ILE A 34 10.16 2.71 1.14
CA ILE A 34 10.81 3.79 0.39
C ILE A 34 12.31 3.80 0.65
N SER A 35 13.09 4.11 -0.39
CA SER A 35 14.50 4.45 -0.29
C SER A 35 14.63 5.89 0.24
N ILE A 36 15.48 6.12 1.25
CA ILE A 36 15.68 7.47 1.82
C ILE A 36 16.58 8.34 0.96
N GLU A 37 17.41 7.74 0.12
CA GLU A 37 18.42 8.46 -0.69
C GLU A 37 17.76 9.25 -1.81
N ASP A 38 16.73 8.67 -2.43
CA ASP A 38 16.05 9.21 -3.62
C ASP A 38 14.52 9.25 -3.52
N ASN A 39 13.94 8.91 -2.36
CA ASN A 39 12.49 8.80 -2.13
C ASN A 39 11.76 7.85 -3.08
N ARG A 40 12.48 6.89 -3.68
CA ARG A 40 11.87 5.91 -4.58
C ARG A 40 11.05 4.88 -3.81
N ILE A 41 9.85 4.58 -4.31
CA ILE A 41 9.05 3.43 -3.84
C ILE A 41 9.73 2.13 -4.26
N LEU A 42 10.07 1.30 -3.28
CA LEU A 42 10.67 0.00 -3.49
C LEU A 42 9.63 -1.12 -3.48
N ALA A 43 8.64 -1.01 -2.60
CA ALA A 43 7.54 -1.97 -2.50
C ALA A 43 6.29 -1.31 -1.89
N VAL A 44 5.13 -1.93 -2.12
CA VAL A 44 3.83 -1.58 -1.52
C VAL A 44 3.12 -2.85 -1.06
N GLY A 45 2.14 -2.72 -0.15
CA GLY A 45 1.28 -3.83 0.24
C GLY A 45 2.03 -4.91 1.00
N SER A 46 1.78 -6.16 0.63
CA SER A 46 2.33 -7.35 1.30
C SER A 46 3.86 -7.39 1.26
N GLN A 47 4.47 -7.05 0.12
CA GLN A 47 5.93 -7.00 -0.02
C GLN A 47 6.54 -5.94 0.91
N ALA A 48 5.94 -4.75 1.01
CA ALA A 48 6.41 -3.73 1.93
C ALA A 48 6.20 -4.13 3.40
N LYS A 49 5.12 -4.85 3.71
CA LYS A 49 4.86 -5.37 5.07
C LYS A 49 5.93 -6.36 5.52
N GLU A 50 6.43 -7.21 4.63
CA GLU A 50 7.53 -8.15 4.94
C GLU A 50 8.83 -7.44 5.34
N MET A 51 9.00 -6.19 4.90
CA MET A 51 10.17 -5.36 5.18
C MET A 51 10.09 -4.62 6.53
N LEU A 52 8.92 -4.62 7.20
CA LEU A 52 8.75 -3.95 8.49
C LEU A 52 9.68 -4.54 9.57
N GLY A 53 10.52 -3.69 10.15
CA GLY A 53 11.50 -4.10 11.17
C GLY A 53 12.65 -4.96 10.63
N ARG A 54 12.80 -5.06 9.31
CA ARG A 54 13.82 -5.89 8.63
C ARG A 54 14.58 -5.13 7.54
N THR A 55 14.56 -3.80 7.60
CA THR A 55 15.17 -2.92 6.61
C THR A 55 16.54 -2.43 7.09
N PRO A 56 17.51 -2.24 6.16
CA PRO A 56 18.72 -1.48 6.46
C PRO A 56 18.37 0.01 6.65
N GLU A 57 19.30 0.80 7.19
CA GLU A 57 19.09 2.23 7.49
C GLU A 57 18.67 3.06 6.27
N THR A 58 19.04 2.63 5.06
CA THR A 58 18.73 3.33 3.81
C THR A 58 17.31 3.09 3.28
N ILE A 59 16.53 2.21 3.93
CA ILE A 59 15.16 1.89 3.53
C ILE A 59 14.23 2.07 4.73
N ILE A 60 13.10 2.74 4.51
CA ILE A 60 12.05 2.87 5.51
C ILE A 60 10.81 2.14 5.03
N ALA A 61 10.38 1.12 5.78
CA ALA A 61 9.06 0.53 5.67
C ALA A 61 8.13 1.15 6.71
N LEU A 62 7.01 1.75 6.29
CA LEU A 62 6.08 2.46 7.19
C LEU A 62 4.62 2.29 6.79
N ARG A 63 3.72 2.54 7.76
CA ARG A 63 2.29 2.69 7.54
C ARG A 63 1.96 4.19 7.38
N PRO A 64 1.54 4.64 6.19
CA PRO A 64 1.32 6.07 5.94
C PRO A 64 0.04 6.61 6.59
N MET A 65 -0.95 5.74 6.77
CA MET A 65 -2.20 6.07 7.44
C MET A 65 -2.04 5.71 8.92
N LYS A 66 -1.93 6.72 9.81
CA LYS A 66 -1.79 6.54 11.27
C LYS A 66 -3.14 6.31 11.94
#